data_AF-A0A937PPB0-F1
#
_entry.id   AF-A0A937PPB0-F1
#
_cell.length_a   1.000
_cell.length_b   1.000
_cell.length_c   1.000
_cell.angle_alpha   90.00
_cell.angle_beta   90.00
_cell.angle_gamma   90.00
#
_symmetry.space_group_name_H-M   'P 1'
#
loop_
_entity.id
_entity.type
_entity.pdbx_description
1 polymer ?
#
loop_
_entity_poly.entity_id
_entity_poly.type
_entity_poly.pdbx_seq_one_letter_code
_entity_poly.pdbx_strand_id
1 'polypeptide(L)'
;MKTRVFNQLLIFAFGLVSLTPAALGQQKRYLAVLADGRRVTGDKLTGWHTPGGTVRLDNTVVTAPGRPLLWMRDNTLKRWQAPNRRVGFIEFVGGDRIIGRVLGGQAAGYKDGLYVPAHVVVQPTLPKHMRDHEGRSLDSVRVLPGRIRRVVLKSDPRDRFQPGTVFYRDDRRVGFVRIRWRNESVLLLMKNGTSTAKFSDIAEIHMPKTDPWEEYYRELAVLSPS
;
A
#
# COMPACT_ATOMS: atom_id res chain seq x y z
N MET A 1 -39.53 46.31 -53.45
CA MET A 1 -38.39 46.62 -54.36
C MET A 1 -37.18 46.94 -53.48
N LYS A 2 -36.14 46.08 -53.55
CA LYS A 2 -34.74 46.25 -53.08
C LYS A 2 -34.47 46.58 -51.59
N THR A 3 -34.17 45.52 -50.85
CA THR A 3 -33.25 45.46 -49.70
C THR A 3 -31.85 45.96 -50.10
N ARG A 4 -31.28 46.89 -49.32
CA ARG A 4 -29.83 47.07 -49.16
C ARG A 4 -29.54 47.56 -47.74
N VAL A 5 -29.10 46.64 -46.87
CA VAL A 5 -28.49 46.96 -45.58
C VAL A 5 -26.98 46.98 -45.81
N PHE A 6 -26.35 48.13 -45.54
CA PHE A 6 -24.91 48.33 -45.62
C PHE A 6 -24.24 47.60 -44.45
N ASN A 7 -23.36 46.65 -44.74
CA ASN A 7 -22.61 45.89 -43.76
C ASN A 7 -21.31 46.64 -43.42
N GLN A 8 -21.17 47.16 -42.19
CA GLN A 8 -19.93 47.76 -41.72
C GLN A 8 -18.93 46.66 -41.32
N LEU A 9 -17.73 46.74 -41.90
CA LEU A 9 -16.57 45.90 -41.56
C LEU A 9 -16.07 46.26 -40.16
N LEU A 10 -16.13 45.34 -39.20
CA LEU A 10 -15.42 45.46 -37.92
C LEU A 10 -14.11 44.68 -38.00
N ILE A 11 -12.99 45.38 -38.03
CA ILE A 11 -11.63 44.81 -38.00
C ILE A 11 -11.32 44.46 -36.54
N PHE A 12 -11.29 43.16 -36.21
CA PHE A 12 -10.78 42.68 -34.93
C PHE A 12 -9.26 42.52 -35.01
N ALA A 13 -8.53 43.39 -34.32
CA ALA A 13 -7.09 43.23 -34.09
C ALA A 13 -6.85 42.08 -33.09
N PHE A 14 -6.31 40.96 -33.58
CA PHE A 14 -5.86 39.85 -32.74
C PHE A 14 -4.53 40.20 -32.09
N GLY A 15 -4.57 40.61 -30.82
CA GLY A 15 -3.37 40.74 -30.00
C GLY A 15 -2.79 39.36 -29.68
N LEU A 16 -1.62 39.06 -30.24
CA LEU A 16 -0.83 37.87 -29.89
C LEU A 16 -0.32 38.03 -28.46
N VAL A 17 -0.99 37.39 -27.50
CA VAL A 17 -0.45 37.19 -26.14
C VAL A 17 0.61 36.10 -26.24
N SER A 18 1.89 36.51 -26.21
CA SER A 18 3.01 35.59 -26.12
C SER A 18 3.00 34.93 -24.74
N LEU A 19 2.44 33.73 -24.61
CA LEU A 19 2.69 32.89 -23.44
C LEU A 19 4.17 32.48 -23.47
N THR A 20 4.99 33.12 -22.65
CA THR A 20 6.30 32.59 -22.29
C THR A 20 6.09 31.24 -21.59
N PRO A 21 6.58 30.10 -22.12
CA PRO A 21 6.54 28.87 -21.37
C PRO A 21 7.36 29.08 -20.10
N ALA A 22 6.72 28.94 -18.94
CA ALA A 22 7.44 28.83 -17.68
C ALA A 22 8.48 27.71 -17.87
N ALA A 23 9.76 28.04 -17.70
CA ALA A 23 10.82 27.05 -17.72
C ALA A 23 10.49 25.99 -16.66
N LEU A 24 10.03 24.84 -17.11
CA LEU A 24 9.94 23.63 -16.30
C LEU A 24 11.38 23.27 -15.95
N GLY A 25 11.88 23.83 -14.85
CA GLY A 25 13.18 23.47 -14.30
C GLY A 25 13.22 21.95 -14.17
N GLN A 26 14.21 21.33 -14.83
CA GLN A 26 14.37 19.89 -14.85
C GLN A 26 14.33 19.37 -13.40
N GLN A 27 13.34 18.52 -13.11
CA GLN A 27 13.20 17.96 -11.77
C GLN A 27 14.46 17.16 -11.44
N LYS A 28 15.22 17.64 -10.46
CA LYS A 28 16.42 16.97 -9.95
C LYS A 28 16.10 15.56 -9.47
N ARG A 29 17.06 14.65 -9.60
CA ARG A 29 16.84 13.22 -9.33
C ARG A 29 16.29 12.98 -7.94
N TYR A 30 16.83 13.61 -6.91
CA TYR A 30 16.38 13.42 -5.54
C TYR A 30 15.68 14.65 -4.99
N LEU A 31 14.64 14.41 -4.18
CA LEU A 31 14.01 15.38 -3.30
C LEU A 31 14.13 14.86 -1.87
N ALA A 32 14.77 15.64 -1.01
CA ALA A 32 14.84 15.41 0.43
C ALA A 32 13.99 16.46 1.17
N VAL A 33 13.30 16.01 2.22
CA VAL A 33 12.57 16.87 3.15
C VAL A 33 13.16 16.69 4.54
N LEU A 34 13.53 17.81 5.16
CA LEU A 34 14.11 17.86 6.49
C LEU A 34 13.01 18.04 7.54
N ALA A 35 13.34 17.79 8.81
CA ALA A 35 12.39 17.88 9.92
C ALA A 35 11.75 19.27 10.12
N ASP A 36 12.40 20.33 9.64
CA ASP A 36 11.87 21.71 9.64
C ASP A 36 10.97 22.01 8.41
N GLY A 37 10.68 21.00 7.59
CA GLY A 37 9.88 21.13 6.37
C GLY A 37 10.66 21.64 5.16
N ARG A 38 11.94 22.01 5.30
CA ARG A 38 12.75 22.48 4.16
C ARG A 38 12.95 21.38 3.14
N ARG A 39 12.79 21.73 1.87
CA ARG A 39 13.02 20.88 0.71
C ARG A 39 14.42 21.12 0.15
N VAL A 40 15.16 20.04 -0.11
CA VAL A 40 16.47 20.06 -0.77
C VAL A 40 16.38 19.15 -1.98
N THR A 41 16.78 19.65 -3.15
CA THR A 41 16.76 18.89 -4.41
C THR A 41 18.17 18.78 -4.97
N GLY A 42 18.53 17.64 -5.54
CA GLY A 42 19.86 17.42 -6.11
C GLY A 42 19.96 16.14 -6.91
N ASP A 43 21.08 15.92 -7.59
CA ASP A 43 21.26 14.79 -8.51
C ASP A 43 22.08 13.64 -7.93
N LYS A 44 22.98 13.92 -6.99
CA LYS A 44 23.95 12.97 -6.45
C LYS A 44 23.79 12.78 -4.95
N LEU A 45 23.47 11.55 -4.54
CA LEU A 45 23.48 11.16 -3.13
C LEU A 45 24.82 10.53 -2.78
N THR A 46 25.50 11.03 -1.75
CA THR A 46 26.80 10.50 -1.25
C THR A 46 26.74 10.24 0.25
N GLY A 47 27.66 9.38 0.75
CA GLY A 47 27.76 9.04 2.17
C GLY A 47 26.68 8.11 2.73
N TRP A 48 25.59 7.84 1.99
CA TRP A 48 24.47 6.98 2.41
C TRP A 48 24.86 5.53 2.75
N HIS A 49 25.88 4.99 2.09
CA HIS A 49 26.28 3.58 2.24
C HIS A 49 27.21 3.34 3.43
N THR A 50 27.67 4.39 4.12
CA THR A 50 28.60 4.29 5.24
C THR A 50 27.83 4.42 6.55
N PRO A 51 27.81 3.41 7.43
CA PRO A 51 27.22 3.53 8.77
C PRO A 51 27.84 4.71 9.53
N GLY A 52 27.00 5.59 10.09
CA GLY A 52 27.45 6.82 10.75
C GLY A 52 28.04 7.90 9.82
N GLY A 53 28.05 7.67 8.50
CA GLY A 53 28.54 8.62 7.51
C GLY A 53 27.64 9.85 7.39
N THR A 54 28.23 10.98 6.98
CA THR A 54 27.47 12.19 6.68
C THR A 54 26.82 12.06 5.30
N VAL A 55 25.49 11.98 5.27
CA VAL A 55 24.75 11.89 4.00
C VAL A 55 24.63 13.27 3.37
N ARG A 56 25.03 13.37 2.11
CA ARG A 56 24.93 14.60 1.33
C ARG A 56 24.10 14.41 0.07
N LEU A 57 23.26 15.39 -0.21
CA LEU A 57 22.60 15.57 -1.49
C LEU A 57 23.30 16.71 -2.23
N ASP A 58 24.01 16.35 -3.29
CA ASP A 58 25.06 17.15 -3.93
C ASP A 58 26.03 17.70 -2.87
N ASN A 59 26.04 19.02 -2.69
CA ASN A 59 26.88 19.71 -1.71
C ASN A 59 26.16 20.01 -0.39
N THR A 60 24.93 19.54 -0.18
CA THR A 60 24.14 19.84 1.03
C THR A 60 24.11 18.63 1.98
N VAL A 61 24.50 18.83 3.24
CA VAL A 61 24.31 17.81 4.28
C VAL A 61 22.82 17.71 4.62
N VAL A 62 22.26 16.50 4.54
CA VAL A 62 20.82 16.26 4.79
C VAL A 62 20.55 15.55 6.11
N THR A 63 21.57 15.02 6.79
CA THR A 63 21.45 14.32 8.09
C THR A 63 22.09 15.11 9.24
N ALA A 64 22.10 16.44 9.16
CA ALA A 64 22.65 17.27 10.23
C ALA A 64 21.81 17.11 11.52
N PRO A 65 22.41 16.94 12.71
CA PRO A 65 21.65 16.68 13.95
C PRO A 65 20.58 17.72 14.28
N GLY A 66 20.85 19.01 14.05
CA GLY A 66 19.88 20.08 14.32
C GLY A 66 18.71 20.13 13.32
N ARG A 67 18.83 19.46 12.17
CA ARG A 67 17.86 19.49 11.07
C ARG A 67 17.87 18.13 10.35
N PRO A 68 17.43 17.05 11.02
CA PRO A 68 17.58 15.70 10.49
C PRO A 68 16.72 15.48 9.24
N LEU A 69 17.14 14.53 8.41
CA LEU A 69 16.36 14.07 7.25
C LEU A 69 15.06 13.42 7.74
N LEU A 70 13.91 13.87 7.22
CA LEU A 70 12.62 13.27 7.50
C LEU A 70 12.29 12.17 6.47
N TRP A 71 12.35 12.51 5.19
CA TRP A 71 12.20 11.55 4.11
C TRP A 71 12.91 12.02 2.84
N MET A 72 13.21 11.09 1.94
CA MET A 72 13.80 11.38 0.63
C MET A 72 13.15 10.51 -0.45
N ARG A 73 13.06 11.05 -1.66
CA ARG A 73 12.50 10.38 -2.85
C ARG A 73 13.44 10.51 -4.04
N ASP A 74 13.63 9.42 -4.76
CA ASP A 74 14.18 9.43 -6.12
C ASP A 74 13.03 9.62 -7.13
N ASN A 75 13.06 10.74 -7.85
CA ASN A 75 12.10 11.18 -8.84
C ASN A 75 12.29 10.52 -10.19
N THR A 76 13.43 9.87 -10.43
CA THR A 76 13.73 9.15 -11.68
C THR A 76 13.22 7.71 -11.66
N LEU A 77 12.95 7.17 -10.47
CA LEU A 77 12.32 5.87 -10.35
C LEU A 77 10.94 5.93 -10.99
N LYS A 78 10.68 4.99 -11.92
CA LYS A 78 9.35 4.80 -12.50
C LYS A 78 8.38 4.67 -11.33
N ARG A 79 7.38 5.56 -11.28
CA ARG A 79 6.31 5.45 -10.30
C ARG A 79 5.76 4.05 -10.43
N TRP A 80 5.80 3.30 -9.32
CA TRP A 80 5.25 1.97 -9.29
C TRP A 80 3.79 2.05 -9.77
N GLN A 81 3.50 1.36 -10.86
CA GLN A 81 2.15 1.21 -11.36
C GLN A 81 1.62 -0.09 -10.79
N ALA A 82 0.44 -0.03 -10.17
CA ALA A 82 -0.22 -1.24 -9.73
C ALA A 82 -0.39 -2.17 -10.92
N PRO A 83 0.06 -3.43 -10.83
CA PRO A 83 -0.15 -4.37 -11.92
C PRO A 83 -1.65 -4.45 -12.22
N ASN A 84 -2.01 -4.40 -13.50
CA ASN A 84 -3.37 -4.31 -14.03
C ASN A 84 -4.38 -5.13 -13.20
N ARG A 85 -5.12 -4.47 -12.29
CA ARG A 85 -6.33 -4.84 -11.48
C ARG A 85 -6.62 -6.31 -11.08
N ARG A 86 -5.80 -7.28 -11.44
CA ARG A 86 -6.01 -8.72 -11.34
C ARG A 86 -5.00 -9.40 -10.40
N VAL A 87 -4.11 -8.62 -9.79
CA VAL A 87 -3.17 -9.13 -8.79
C VAL A 87 -3.83 -9.01 -7.43
N GLY A 88 -3.91 -10.14 -6.73
CA GLY A 88 -4.41 -10.17 -5.37
C GLY A 88 -3.59 -9.29 -4.44
N PHE A 89 -4.23 -8.80 -3.38
CA PHE A 89 -3.57 -8.03 -2.35
C PHE A 89 -4.24 -8.22 -1.00
N ILE A 90 -3.49 -7.90 0.04
CA ILE A 90 -3.97 -7.77 1.41
C ILE A 90 -3.86 -6.30 1.77
N GLU A 91 -4.98 -5.72 2.17
CA GLU A 91 -5.08 -4.38 2.71
C GLU A 91 -5.14 -4.46 4.23
N PHE A 92 -4.27 -3.71 4.89
CA PHE A 92 -4.20 -3.62 6.34
C PHE A 92 -5.19 -2.58 6.88
N VAL A 93 -5.46 -2.65 8.19
CA VAL A 93 -6.31 -1.66 8.89
C VAL A 93 -5.79 -0.23 8.68
N GLY A 94 -4.46 -0.04 8.65
CA GLY A 94 -3.81 1.26 8.38
C GLY A 94 -3.86 1.74 6.92
N GLY A 95 -4.39 0.94 6.00
CA GLY A 95 -4.51 1.29 4.57
C GLY A 95 -3.35 0.81 3.69
N ASP A 96 -2.23 0.40 4.30
CA ASP A 96 -1.11 -0.22 3.58
C ASP A 96 -1.53 -1.50 2.87
N ARG A 97 -0.82 -1.84 1.78
CA ARG A 97 -1.13 -3.02 0.97
C ARG A 97 0.10 -3.87 0.70
N ILE A 98 -0.03 -5.18 0.92
CA ILE A 98 0.88 -6.18 0.36
C ILE A 98 0.23 -6.76 -0.88
N ILE A 99 0.92 -6.65 -2.00
CA ILE A 99 0.46 -7.21 -3.28
C ILE A 99 1.10 -8.57 -3.44
N GLY A 100 0.28 -9.59 -3.68
CA GLY A 100 0.77 -10.96 -3.63
C GLY A 100 -0.35 -11.98 -3.61
N ARG A 101 0.07 -13.23 -3.45
CA ARG A 101 -0.82 -14.39 -3.37
C ARG A 101 -0.96 -14.83 -1.92
N VAL A 102 -2.19 -15.05 -1.47
CA VAL A 102 -2.44 -15.79 -0.23
C VAL A 102 -2.12 -17.26 -0.49
N LEU A 103 -1.13 -17.81 0.20
CA LEU A 103 -0.76 -19.22 0.10
C LEU A 103 -1.62 -20.08 1.01
N GLY A 104 -1.99 -19.55 2.17
CA GLY A 104 -2.83 -20.27 3.11
C GLY A 104 -2.92 -19.62 4.48
N GLY A 105 -3.54 -20.33 5.41
CA GLY A 105 -3.62 -19.97 6.81
C GLY A 105 -3.12 -21.07 7.73
N GLN A 106 -2.48 -20.68 8.82
CA GLN A 106 -2.12 -21.58 9.91
C GLN A 106 -2.88 -21.20 11.18
N ALA A 107 -3.35 -22.22 11.90
CA ALA A 107 -3.92 -22.04 13.23
C ALA A 107 -2.83 -21.67 14.24
N ALA A 108 -3.23 -21.10 15.36
CA ALA A 108 -2.32 -20.89 16.47
C ALA A 108 -1.85 -22.25 17.03
N GLY A 109 -0.60 -22.30 17.48
CA GLY A 109 -0.01 -23.52 18.01
C GLY A 109 1.35 -23.24 18.65
N TYR A 110 2.10 -24.31 18.89
CA TYR A 110 3.47 -24.23 19.37
C TYR A 110 4.42 -24.81 18.33
N LYS A 111 5.57 -24.15 18.13
CA LYS A 111 6.65 -24.62 17.28
C LYS A 111 7.97 -24.38 18.01
N ASP A 112 8.77 -25.43 18.13
CA ASP A 112 10.09 -25.38 18.79
C ASP A 112 10.01 -24.77 20.22
N GLY A 113 8.95 -25.10 20.95
CA GLY A 113 8.68 -24.58 22.30
C GLY A 113 8.09 -23.17 22.36
N LEU A 114 7.98 -22.46 21.22
CA LEU A 114 7.45 -21.10 21.16
C LEU A 114 6.01 -21.08 20.67
N TYR A 115 5.18 -20.26 21.31
CA TYR A 115 3.82 -20.01 20.82
C TYR A 115 3.87 -19.24 19.49
N VAL A 116 3.18 -19.77 18.49
CA VAL A 116 3.02 -19.16 17.18
C VAL A 116 1.54 -18.79 17.00
N PRO A 117 1.19 -17.50 16.86
CA PRO A 117 -0.19 -17.09 16.65
C PRO A 117 -0.71 -17.56 15.28
N ALA A 118 -2.05 -17.65 15.18
CA ALA A 118 -2.70 -17.91 13.91
C ALA A 118 -2.32 -16.81 12.91
N HIS A 119 -1.95 -17.20 11.70
CA HIS A 119 -1.45 -16.27 10.69
C HIS A 119 -1.84 -16.70 9.27
N VAL A 120 -1.92 -15.71 8.40
CA VAL A 120 -2.06 -15.88 6.95
C VAL A 120 -0.66 -15.87 6.34
N VAL A 121 -0.37 -16.83 5.49
CA VAL A 121 0.89 -16.91 4.74
C VAL A 121 0.67 -16.28 3.38
N VAL A 122 1.51 -15.32 3.05
CA VAL A 122 1.38 -14.49 1.85
C VAL A 122 2.69 -14.54 1.11
N GLN A 123 2.65 -14.72 -0.20
CA GLN A 123 3.78 -14.55 -1.10
C GLN A 123 3.68 -13.19 -1.77
N PRO A 124 4.46 -12.18 -1.35
CA PRO A 124 4.47 -10.88 -1.99
C PRO A 124 5.01 -10.98 -3.42
N THR A 125 4.47 -10.18 -4.33
CA THR A 125 5.01 -10.05 -5.70
C THR A 125 6.32 -9.26 -5.70
N LEU A 126 6.45 -8.32 -4.78
CA LEU A 126 7.65 -7.50 -4.56
C LEU A 126 7.77 -7.14 -3.07
N PRO A 127 9.00 -6.95 -2.54
CA PRO A 127 10.29 -7.12 -3.21
C PRO A 127 10.79 -8.57 -3.21
N LYS A 128 11.48 -8.98 -4.29
CA LYS A 128 12.05 -10.34 -4.46
C LYS A 128 13.24 -10.67 -3.54
N HIS A 129 13.57 -9.78 -2.60
CA HIS A 129 14.76 -9.84 -1.77
C HIS A 129 14.46 -9.52 -0.31
N MET A 130 13.30 -9.92 0.19
CA MET A 130 13.06 -9.89 1.64
C MET A 130 14.03 -10.85 2.31
N ARG A 131 14.66 -10.39 3.39
CA ARG A 131 15.52 -11.20 4.23
C ARG A 131 15.04 -11.11 5.67
N ASP A 132 15.21 -12.18 6.43
CA ASP A 132 15.04 -12.11 7.88
C ASP A 132 16.26 -11.48 8.57
N HIS A 133 16.22 -11.40 9.90
CA HIS A 133 17.30 -10.84 10.71
C HIS A 133 18.63 -11.62 10.60
N GLU A 134 18.58 -12.89 10.17
CA GLU A 134 19.75 -13.73 9.91
C GLU A 134 20.22 -13.62 8.45
N GLY A 135 19.57 -12.78 7.63
CA GLY A 135 19.90 -12.58 6.23
C GLY A 135 19.38 -13.67 5.29
N ARG A 136 18.54 -14.61 5.76
CA ARG A 136 17.95 -15.67 4.94
C ARG A 136 16.86 -15.11 4.05
N SER A 137 16.82 -15.55 2.78
CA SER A 137 15.78 -15.12 1.84
C SER A 137 14.39 -15.57 2.30
N LEU A 138 13.42 -14.66 2.27
CA LEU A 138 12.03 -14.93 2.60
C LEU A 138 11.17 -14.88 1.33
N ASP A 139 10.64 -16.04 0.94
CA ASP A 139 9.71 -16.15 -0.18
C ASP A 139 8.26 -15.88 0.21
N SER A 140 7.99 -15.79 1.52
CA SER A 140 6.67 -15.50 2.06
C SER A 140 6.77 -14.73 3.38
N VAL A 141 5.67 -14.05 3.73
CA VAL A 141 5.49 -13.32 4.97
C VAL A 141 4.29 -13.86 5.72
N ARG A 142 4.36 -13.83 7.06
CA ARG A 142 3.26 -14.20 7.95
C ARG A 142 2.53 -12.93 8.37
N VAL A 143 1.22 -12.90 8.18
CA VAL A 143 0.35 -11.77 8.50
C VAL A 143 -0.65 -12.18 9.57
N LEU A 144 -0.74 -11.40 10.64
CA LEU A 144 -1.75 -11.61 11.67
C LEU A 144 -3.15 -11.26 11.13
N PRO A 145 -4.16 -12.14 11.28
CA PRO A 145 -5.51 -11.90 10.76
C PRO A 145 -6.14 -10.62 11.31
N GLY A 146 -5.85 -10.24 12.56
CA GLY A 146 -6.35 -9.01 13.18
C GLY A 146 -5.89 -7.72 12.48
N ARG A 147 -4.77 -7.78 11.76
CA ARG A 147 -4.22 -6.63 11.01
C ARG A 147 -4.83 -6.46 9.64
N ILE A 148 -5.54 -7.48 9.15
CA ILE A 148 -6.12 -7.49 7.82
C ILE A 148 -7.44 -6.74 7.87
N ARG A 149 -7.60 -5.75 6.99
CA ARG A 149 -8.88 -5.11 6.70
C ARG A 149 -9.60 -5.86 5.59
N ARG A 150 -8.91 -6.14 4.50
CA ARG A 150 -9.46 -6.83 3.32
C ARG A 150 -8.42 -7.71 2.66
N VAL A 151 -8.86 -8.84 2.10
CA VAL A 151 -8.08 -9.66 1.18
C VAL A 151 -8.80 -9.70 -0.17
N VAL A 152 -8.09 -9.37 -1.24
CA VAL A 152 -8.54 -9.53 -2.62
C VAL A 152 -7.70 -10.63 -3.23
N LEU A 153 -8.34 -11.74 -3.61
CA LEU A 153 -7.63 -12.90 -4.16
C LEU A 153 -7.55 -12.81 -5.69
N LYS A 154 -8.67 -12.47 -6.34
CA LYS A 154 -8.75 -12.39 -7.81
C LYS A 154 -10.03 -11.68 -8.26
N SER A 155 -10.03 -10.35 -8.29
CA SER A 155 -11.06 -9.52 -8.94
C SER A 155 -10.62 -8.05 -8.98
N ASP A 156 -11.30 -7.26 -9.81
CA ASP A 156 -11.35 -5.82 -9.61
C ASP A 156 -11.88 -5.59 -8.18
N PRO A 157 -11.12 -4.91 -7.31
CA PRO A 157 -11.51 -4.77 -5.92
C PRO A 157 -12.81 -3.98 -5.84
N ARG A 158 -13.73 -4.45 -5.00
CA ARG A 158 -14.95 -3.69 -4.72
C ARG A 158 -14.58 -2.40 -3.98
N ASP A 159 -15.04 -1.25 -4.47
CA ASP A 159 -14.67 0.04 -3.90
C ASP A 159 -15.20 0.21 -2.46
N ARG A 160 -16.39 -0.32 -2.18
CA ARG A 160 -17.04 -0.19 -0.86
C ARG A 160 -16.69 -1.36 0.06
N PHE A 161 -16.02 -1.05 1.17
CA PHE A 161 -15.79 -1.98 2.27
C PHE A 161 -17.12 -2.37 2.95
N GLN A 162 -17.29 -3.68 3.21
CA GLN A 162 -18.48 -4.29 3.79
C GLN A 162 -18.02 -5.28 4.86
N PRO A 163 -17.93 -4.87 6.14
CA PRO A 163 -17.32 -5.69 7.19
C PRO A 163 -17.95 -7.08 7.32
N GLY A 164 -17.12 -8.10 7.58
CA GLY A 164 -17.59 -9.47 7.85
C GLY A 164 -18.31 -10.10 6.66
N THR A 165 -17.79 -9.91 5.45
CA THR A 165 -18.41 -10.41 4.21
C THR A 165 -17.38 -11.12 3.33
N VAL A 166 -17.71 -12.32 2.85
CA VAL A 166 -16.98 -13.02 1.79
C VAL A 166 -17.71 -12.80 0.47
N PHE A 167 -16.97 -12.40 -0.55
CA PHE A 167 -17.43 -12.28 -1.94
C PHE A 167 -16.83 -13.43 -2.73
N TYR A 168 -17.69 -14.24 -3.32
CA TYR A 168 -17.30 -15.33 -4.18
C TYR A 168 -17.14 -14.84 -5.62
N ARG A 169 -16.48 -15.66 -6.45
CA ARG A 169 -16.24 -15.38 -7.88
C ARG A 169 -17.50 -15.50 -8.74
N ASP A 170 -18.52 -16.18 -8.24
CA ASP A 170 -19.87 -16.32 -8.82
C ASP A 170 -20.79 -15.16 -8.37
N ASP A 171 -20.24 -14.08 -7.83
CA ASP A 171 -20.94 -12.92 -7.24
C ASP A 171 -21.80 -13.20 -6.00
N ARG A 172 -21.84 -14.45 -5.51
CA ARG A 172 -22.48 -14.77 -4.24
C ARG A 172 -21.76 -14.07 -3.08
N ARG A 173 -22.54 -13.72 -2.05
CA ARG A 173 -22.05 -13.05 -0.85
C ARG A 173 -22.49 -13.78 0.39
N VAL A 174 -21.59 -13.94 1.35
CA VAL A 174 -21.88 -14.57 2.63
C VAL A 174 -21.38 -13.69 3.76
N GLY A 175 -22.28 -13.32 4.67
CA GLY A 175 -21.95 -12.62 5.90
C GLY A 175 -21.43 -13.57 6.97
N PHE A 176 -20.44 -13.13 7.75
CA PHE A 176 -19.84 -13.90 8.84
C PHE A 176 -19.47 -13.00 10.02
N VAL A 177 -19.43 -13.58 11.21
CA VAL A 177 -19.10 -12.91 12.48
C VAL A 177 -17.63 -13.16 12.86
N ARG A 178 -17.14 -14.37 12.60
CA ARG A 178 -15.73 -14.77 12.81
C ARG A 178 -15.23 -15.61 11.64
N ILE A 179 -13.92 -15.60 11.47
CA ILE A 179 -13.24 -16.35 10.41
C ILE A 179 -12.04 -17.07 11.01
N ARG A 180 -11.87 -18.33 10.62
CA ARG A 180 -10.66 -19.10 10.91
C ARG A 180 -9.97 -19.45 9.60
N TRP A 181 -8.71 -19.06 9.50
CA TRP A 181 -7.89 -19.35 8.34
C TRP A 181 -7.38 -20.80 8.39
N ARG A 182 -7.43 -21.48 7.25
CA ARG A 182 -6.91 -22.83 7.04
C ARG A 182 -6.01 -22.82 5.80
N ASN A 183 -5.35 -23.95 5.52
CA ASN A 183 -4.37 -24.02 4.44
C ASN A 183 -4.93 -23.59 3.07
N GLU A 184 -6.11 -24.07 2.69
CA GLU A 184 -6.70 -23.80 1.36
C GLU A 184 -8.09 -23.14 1.41
N SER A 185 -8.55 -22.82 2.62
CA SER A 185 -9.91 -22.35 2.84
C SER A 185 -10.00 -21.47 4.07
N VAL A 186 -11.17 -20.88 4.25
CA VAL A 186 -11.58 -20.23 5.48
C VAL A 186 -12.83 -20.89 6.02
N LEU A 187 -12.85 -21.13 7.34
CA LEU A 187 -14.06 -21.49 8.06
C LEU A 187 -14.72 -20.20 8.54
N LEU A 188 -15.92 -19.96 8.05
CA LEU A 188 -16.77 -18.82 8.38
C LEU A 188 -17.73 -19.23 9.49
N LEU A 189 -17.72 -18.48 10.59
CA LEU A 189 -18.75 -18.58 11.62
C LEU A 189 -19.84 -17.55 11.29
N MET A 190 -21.03 -18.03 10.99
CA MET A 190 -22.22 -17.25 10.69
C MET A 190 -23.14 -17.25 11.92
N LYS A 191 -24.18 -16.41 11.93
CA LYS A 191 -25.14 -16.38 13.06
C LYS A 191 -25.86 -17.71 13.28
N ASN A 192 -26.09 -18.47 12.20
CA ASN A 192 -26.89 -19.69 12.17
C ASN A 192 -26.06 -20.96 11.85
N GLY A 193 -24.74 -20.91 12.02
CA GLY A 193 -23.89 -22.09 11.81
C GLY A 193 -22.51 -21.74 11.25
N THR A 194 -21.89 -22.73 10.61
CA THR A 194 -20.56 -22.57 10.00
C THR A 194 -20.60 -22.91 8.52
N SER A 195 -19.77 -22.24 7.73
CA SER A 195 -19.57 -22.53 6.32
C SER A 195 -18.08 -22.56 5.99
N THR A 196 -17.66 -23.42 5.07
CA THR A 196 -16.27 -23.43 4.59
C THR A 196 -16.23 -22.87 3.18
N ALA A 197 -15.30 -21.96 2.91
CA ALA A 197 -15.10 -21.35 1.61
C ALA A 197 -13.65 -21.56 1.15
N LYS A 198 -13.45 -22.17 -0.03
CA LYS A 198 -12.12 -22.40 -0.60
C LYS A 198 -11.57 -21.12 -1.20
N PHE A 199 -10.26 -20.89 -1.12
CA PHE A 199 -9.63 -19.73 -1.77
C PHE A 199 -9.82 -19.71 -3.29
N SER A 200 -10.01 -20.87 -3.92
CA SER A 200 -10.34 -21.00 -5.34
C SER A 200 -11.68 -20.35 -5.72
N ASP A 201 -12.61 -20.25 -4.77
CA ASP A 201 -13.98 -19.82 -5.02
C ASP A 201 -14.21 -18.37 -4.59
N ILE A 202 -13.30 -17.85 -3.77
CA ILE A 202 -13.37 -16.51 -3.21
C ILE A 202 -12.73 -15.49 -4.18
N ALA A 203 -13.41 -14.37 -4.35
CA ALA A 203 -12.89 -13.18 -5.01
C ALA A 203 -12.27 -12.22 -3.98
N GLU A 204 -13.01 -11.93 -2.90
CA GLU A 204 -12.61 -10.98 -1.85
C GLU A 204 -13.13 -11.40 -0.46
N ILE A 205 -12.42 -11.02 0.59
CA ILE A 205 -12.82 -11.16 1.99
C ILE A 205 -12.69 -9.79 2.64
N HIS A 206 -13.80 -9.29 3.19
CA HIS A 206 -13.80 -8.11 4.05
C HIS A 206 -13.86 -8.56 5.50
N MET A 207 -12.83 -8.22 6.26
CA MET A 207 -12.74 -8.64 7.66
C MET A 207 -13.81 -7.94 8.50
N PRO A 208 -14.27 -8.55 9.60
CA PRO A 208 -15.14 -7.88 10.56
C PRO A 208 -14.47 -6.59 11.05
N LYS A 209 -15.26 -5.58 11.38
CA LYS A 209 -14.73 -4.33 11.92
C LYS A 209 -14.14 -4.63 13.31
N THR A 210 -12.84 -4.40 13.45
CA THR A 210 -12.15 -4.39 14.74
C THR A 210 -12.00 -2.95 15.18
N ASP A 211 -12.05 -2.69 16.48
CA ASP A 211 -11.68 -1.39 17.02
C ASP A 211 -10.17 -1.16 16.77
N PRO A 212 -9.77 -0.10 16.05
CA PRO A 212 -8.37 0.20 15.78
C PRO A 212 -7.53 0.40 17.04
N TRP A 213 -8.10 0.94 18.12
CA TRP A 213 -7.39 1.18 19.38
C TRP A 213 -7.11 -0.12 20.13
N GLU A 214 -8.10 -1.02 20.18
CA GLU A 214 -7.92 -2.37 20.74
C GLU A 214 -6.81 -3.15 20.01
N GLU A 215 -6.71 -3.01 18.69
CA GLU A 215 -5.67 -3.66 17.90
C GLU A 215 -4.30 -2.99 18.13
N TYR A 216 -4.25 -1.67 18.28
CA TYR A 216 -3.03 -0.95 18.66
C TYR A 216 -2.51 -1.36 20.04
N TYR A 217 -3.38 -1.48 21.06
CA TYR A 217 -2.97 -1.93 22.38
C TYR A 217 -2.47 -3.38 22.39
N ARG A 218 -3.09 -4.27 21.60
CA ARG A 218 -2.53 -5.62 21.38
C ARG A 218 -1.17 -5.59 20.70
N GLU A 219 -0.90 -4.60 19.84
CA GLU A 219 0.40 -4.43 19.21
C GLU A 219 1.47 -4.06 20.23
N LEU A 220 1.19 -3.04 21.05
CA LEU A 220 2.10 -2.57 22.08
C LEU A 220 2.41 -3.68 23.07
N ALA A 221 1.42 -4.50 23.44
CA ALA A 221 1.63 -5.64 24.32
C ALA A 221 2.62 -6.69 23.76
N VAL A 222 2.74 -6.79 22.42
CA VAL A 222 3.69 -7.71 21.77
C VAL A 222 5.05 -7.04 21.54
N LEU A 223 5.06 -5.76 21.15
CA LEU A 223 6.30 -5.03 20.81
C LEU A 223 7.01 -4.45 22.04
N SER A 224 6.33 -4.32 23.16
CA SER A 224 6.85 -3.78 24.42
C SER A 224 6.41 -4.68 25.58
N PRO A 225 6.89 -5.93 25.63
CA PRO A 225 6.64 -6.80 26.78
C PRO A 225 7.33 -6.20 28.00
N SER A 226 6.55 -5.94 29.05
CA SER A 226 7.05 -5.53 30.38
C SER A 226 7.80 -6.66 31.07
#